data_AF-A0A530JTT3-F1
#
_entry.id   AF-A0A530JTT3-F1
#
_cell.length_a   1.000
_cell.length_b   1.000
_cell.length_c   1.000
_cell.angle_alpha   90.00
_cell.angle_beta   90.00
_cell.angle_gamma   90.00
#
_symmetry.space_group_name_H-M   'P 1'
#
loop_
_entity.id
_entity.type
_entity.pdbx_description
1 polymer ?
#
loop_
_entity_poly.entity_id
_entity_poly.type
_entity_poly.pdbx_seq_one_letter_code
_entity_poly.pdbx_strand_id
1 'polypeptide(L)' 'EIMEAPTLEGKKLVFASVLRAGNGLLEGLLDLVPAARVAHVGLYRDHETLEAVEYFFKAPSDLGDRLVIVVDPMLATAN' A
#
# COMPACT_ATOMS: atom_id res chain seq x y z
N GLU A 1 -35.49 9.51 10.07
CA GLU A 1 -34.95 10.87 9.82
C GLU A 1 -33.50 10.72 9.36
N ILE A 2 -33.11 11.36 8.27
CA ILE A 2 -31.73 11.31 7.76
C ILE A 2 -30.98 12.45 8.45
N MET A 3 -29.94 12.13 9.21
CA MET A 3 -29.13 13.15 9.87
C MET A 3 -28.26 13.87 8.83
N GLU A 4 -28.33 15.20 8.76
CA GLU A 4 -27.33 16.01 8.06
C GLU A 4 -26.15 16.24 8.99
N ALA A 5 -25.03 15.58 8.68
CA ALA A 5 -23.76 15.77 9.36
C ALA A 5 -22.63 15.86 8.33
N PRO A 6 -21.57 16.64 8.59
CA PRO A 6 -20.42 16.69 7.70
C PRO A 6 -19.76 15.31 7.59
N THR A 7 -19.46 14.89 6.36
CA THR A 7 -18.78 13.63 6.05
C THR A 7 -17.36 13.91 5.56
N LEU A 8 -16.43 12.99 5.84
CA LEU A 8 -15.12 13.03 5.22
C LEU A 8 -15.26 12.79 3.71
N GLU A 9 -14.79 13.74 2.91
CA GLU A 9 -14.79 13.66 1.46
C GLU A 9 -13.64 12.75 0.96
N GLY A 10 -13.87 12.09 -0.17
CA GLY A 10 -12.86 11.26 -0.84
C GLY A 10 -12.93 9.77 -0.55
N LYS A 11 -12.28 8.98 -1.41
CA LYS A 11 -12.17 7.53 -1.20
C LYS A 11 -11.12 7.24 -0.12
N LYS A 12 -11.37 6.18 0.66
CA LYS A 12 -10.40 5.67 1.65
C LYS A 12 -9.02 5.46 1.01
N LEU A 13 -7.97 5.92 1.67
CA LEU A 13 -6.59 5.75 1.21
C LEU A 13 -6.17 4.27 1.14
N VAL A 14 -5.10 4.00 0.42
CA VAL A 14 -4.49 2.67 0.31
C VAL A 14 -3.05 2.70 0.82
N PHE A 15 -2.72 1.81 1.75
CA PHE A 15 -1.32 1.48 2.05
C PHE A 15 -0.88 0.32 1.17
N ALA A 16 0.17 0.53 0.38
CA ALA A 16 0.76 -0.50 -0.48
C ALA A 16 2.06 -1.00 0.16
N SER A 17 2.02 -2.19 0.77
CA SER A 17 3.20 -2.79 1.42
C SER A 17 4.07 -3.50 0.39
N VAL A 18 5.35 -3.16 0.34
CA VAL A 18 6.37 -3.91 -0.41
C VAL A 18 6.82 -5.10 0.43
N LEU A 19 6.51 -6.30 -0.04
CA LEU A 19 6.81 -7.52 0.69
C LEU A 19 8.32 -7.81 0.66
N ARG A 20 8.91 -8.31 1.76
CA ARG A 20 8.26 -8.63 3.05
C ARG A 20 8.36 -7.51 4.07
N ALA A 21 9.35 -6.62 3.93
CA ALA A 21 9.75 -5.70 4.98
C ALA A 21 8.72 -4.58 5.25
N GLY A 22 7.93 -4.19 4.23
CA GLY A 22 6.87 -3.19 4.36
C GLY A 22 5.82 -3.50 5.42
N ASN A 23 5.57 -4.79 5.72
CA ASN A 23 4.58 -5.20 6.71
C ASN A 23 4.93 -4.72 8.13
N GLY A 24 6.21 -4.53 8.45
CA GLY A 24 6.62 -4.02 9.76
C GLY A 24 6.13 -2.59 10.02
N LEU A 25 5.99 -1.78 8.97
CA LEU A 25 5.46 -0.42 9.06
C LEU A 25 3.93 -0.38 8.85
N LEU A 26 3.40 -1.28 8.04
CA LEU A 26 1.97 -1.35 7.71
C LEU A 26 1.09 -1.44 8.97
N GLU A 27 1.44 -2.30 9.92
CA GLU A 27 0.66 -2.49 11.15
C GLU A 27 0.52 -1.17 11.92
N GLY A 28 1.62 -0.46 12.14
CA GLY A 28 1.59 0.84 12.84
C GLY A 28 0.85 1.93 12.05
N LEU A 29 0.87 1.89 10.71
CA LEU A 29 0.10 2.82 9.89
C LEU A 29 -1.41 2.53 9.93
N LEU A 30 -1.80 1.26 10.03
CA LEU A 30 -3.20 0.86 10.19
C LEU A 30 -3.75 1.22 11.57
N ASP A 31 -2.93 1.22 12.62
CA ASP A 31 -3.32 1.74 13.93
C ASP A 31 -3.70 3.23 13.87
N LEU A 32 -2.98 4.01 13.05
CA LEU A 32 -3.27 5.44 12.84
C LEU A 32 -4.45 5.69 11.90
N VAL A 33 -4.58 4.88 10.83
CA VAL A 33 -5.69 5.00 9.86
C VAL A 33 -6.36 3.64 9.62
N PRO A 34 -7.24 3.18 10.53
CA PRO A 34 -7.86 1.86 10.45
C PRO A 34 -8.78 1.66 9.24
N ALA A 35 -9.28 2.76 8.68
CA ALA A 35 -10.14 2.73 7.51
C ALA A 35 -9.36 2.52 6.20
N ALA A 36 -8.03 2.60 6.21
CA ALA A 36 -7.23 2.41 5.01
C ALA A 36 -7.46 1.03 4.39
N ARG A 37 -7.44 0.96 3.06
CA ARG A 37 -7.35 -0.31 2.35
C ARG A 37 -5.88 -0.72 2.27
N VAL A 38 -5.63 -2.01 2.06
CA VAL A 38 -4.28 -2.55 1.94
C VAL A 38 -4.08 -3.13 0.55
N ALA A 39 -2.95 -2.81 -0.06
CA ALA A 39 -2.40 -3.47 -1.22
C ALA A 39 -1.06 -4.12 -0.85
N HIS A 40 -0.71 -5.20 -1.54
CA HIS A 40 0.55 -5.91 -1.36
C HIS A 40 1.25 -6.05 -2.71
N VAL A 41 2.54 -5.74 -2.71
CA VAL A 41 3.42 -5.85 -3.88
C VAL A 41 4.57 -6.79 -3.50
N GLY A 42 4.69 -7.91 -4.20
CA GLY A 42 5.76 -8.88 -4.03
C GLY A 42 6.80 -8.72 -5.12
N LEU A 43 8.00 -8.35 -4.72
CA LEU A 43 9.17 -8.22 -5.60
C LEU A 43 10.27 -9.16 -5.12
N TYR A 44 10.98 -9.79 -6.04
CA TYR A 44 12.27 -10.43 -5.76
C TYR A 44 13.31 -9.91 -6.74
N ARG A 45 14.60 -10.12 -6.42
CA ARG A 45 15.70 -9.72 -7.30
C ARG A 45 16.20 -10.91 -8.07
N ASP A 46 16.18 -10.82 -9.39
CA ASP A 46 16.79 -11.83 -10.25
C ASP A 46 18.30 -11.93 -9.97
N HIS A 47 18.85 -13.15 -9.94
CA HIS A 47 20.25 -13.37 -9.57
C HIS A 47 21.23 -13.11 -10.70
N GLU A 48 20.79 -13.15 -11.96
CA GLU A 48 21.61 -12.92 -13.14
C GLU A 48 21.51 -11.46 -13.61
N THR A 49 20.27 -10.94 -13.74
CA THR A 49 20.04 -9.58 -14.25
C THR A 49 20.10 -8.51 -13.17
N LEU A 50 19.92 -8.91 -11.89
CA LEU A 50 19.81 -8.02 -10.74
C LEU A 50 18.61 -7.07 -10.77
N GLU A 51 17.66 -7.30 -11.66
CA GLU A 51 16.42 -6.53 -11.80
C GLU A 51 15.35 -6.97 -10.79
N ALA A 52 14.45 -6.05 -10.45
CA ALA A 52 13.28 -6.35 -9.65
C ALA A 52 12.22 -7.06 -10.51
N VAL A 53 11.78 -8.23 -10.06
CA VAL A 53 10.75 -9.03 -10.72
C VAL A 53 9.52 -9.11 -9.82
N GLU A 54 8.37 -8.69 -10.37
CA GLU A 54 7.08 -8.83 -9.70
C GLU A 54 6.62 -10.29 -9.72
N TYR A 55 6.34 -10.83 -8.53
CA TYR A 55 5.76 -12.16 -8.37
C TYR A 55 4.34 -12.13 -7.79
N PHE A 56 3.92 -10.99 -7.23
CA PHE A 56 2.63 -10.87 -6.59
C PHE A 56 2.13 -9.43 -6.61
N PHE A 57 0.89 -9.24 -7.04
CA PHE A 57 0.20 -7.96 -6.92
C PHE A 57 -1.25 -8.18 -6.51
N LYS A 58 -1.63 -7.61 -5.36
CA LYS A 58 -3.02 -7.65 -4.88
C LYS A 58 -3.41 -6.29 -4.35
N ALA A 59 -4.35 -5.64 -5.02
CA ALA A 59 -4.84 -4.32 -4.69
C ALA A 59 -6.38 -4.22 -4.82
N PRO A 60 -7.03 -3.22 -4.20
CA PRO A 60 -8.42 -2.87 -4.50
C PRO A 60 -8.61 -2.56 -5.99
N SER A 61 -9.74 -2.93 -6.57
CA SER A 61 -10.03 -2.75 -8.00
C SER A 61 -10.10 -1.28 -8.44
N ASP A 62 -10.36 -0.36 -7.50
CA ASP A 62 -10.49 1.08 -7.74
C ASP A 62 -9.27 1.88 -7.26
N LEU A 63 -8.07 1.28 -7.36
CA LEU A 63 -6.81 1.89 -6.92
C LEU A 63 -6.53 3.26 -7.58
N GLY A 64 -6.87 3.42 -8.85
CA GLY A 64 -6.62 4.66 -9.62
C GLY A 64 -7.38 5.88 -9.12
N ASP A 65 -8.44 5.67 -8.32
CA ASP A 65 -9.25 6.75 -7.74
C ASP A 65 -8.86 7.05 -6.28
N ARG A 66 -7.78 6.45 -5.78
CA ARG A 66 -7.39 6.51 -4.36
C ARG A 66 -5.99 7.09 -4.21
N LEU A 67 -5.78 7.81 -3.12
CA LEU A 67 -4.44 8.12 -2.66
C LEU A 67 -3.75 6.83 -2.22
N VAL A 68 -2.60 6.52 -2.81
CA VAL A 68 -1.78 5.36 -2.48
C VAL A 68 -0.49 5.81 -1.81
N ILE A 69 -0.20 5.22 -0.66
CA ILE A 69 1.06 5.41 0.07
C ILE A 69 1.81 4.09 0.02
N VAL A 70 2.94 4.08 -0.68
CA VAL A 70 3.84 2.91 -0.75
C VAL A 70 4.67 2.85 0.52
N VAL A 71 4.80 1.66 1.10
CA VAL A 71 5.42 1.42 2.40
C VAL A 71 6.54 0.41 2.25
N ASP A 72 7.78 0.88 2.41
CA ASP A 72 9.00 0.09 2.45
C ASP A 72 9.96 0.73 3.48
N PRO A 73 10.47 0.00 4.48
CA PRO A 73 11.42 0.54 5.45
C PRO A 73 12.75 1.01 4.85
N MET A 74 13.16 0.52 3.68
CA MET A 74 14.43 0.90 3.08
C MET A 74 14.30 1.18 1.59
N LEU A 75 14.62 2.42 1.21
CA LEU A 75 14.83 2.79 -0.19
C LEU A 75 16.34 2.83 -0.47
N ALA A 76 16.89 1.74 -1.00
CA ALA A 76 18.33 1.63 -1.30
C ALA A 76 18.64 2.06 -2.75
N THR A 77 18.41 1.16 -3.71
CA THR A 77 18.72 1.37 -5.13
C THR A 77 17.52 1.91 -5.92
N ALA A 78 16.31 1.84 -5.36
CA ALA A 78 15.08 2.41 -5.93
C ALA A 78 14.73 1.92 -7.35
N ASN A 79 15.18 0.71 -7.72
CA ASN A 79 15.06 0.09 -9.04
C ASN A 79 14.06 -1.06 -9.06
#